data_AF-A0A1H3LUQ0-F1
#
_entry.id   AF-A0A1H3LUQ0-F1
#
_cell.length_a   1.000
_cell.length_b   1.000
_cell.length_c   1.000
_cell.angle_alpha   90.00
_cell.angle_beta   90.00
_cell.angle_gamma   90.00
#
_symmetry.space_group_name_H-M   'P 1'
#
loop_
_entity.id
_entity.type
_entity.pdbx_description
1 polymer ?
#
loop_
_entity_poly.entity_id
_entity_poly.type
_entity_poly.pdbx_seq_one_letter_code
_entity_poly.pdbx_strand_id
1 'polypeptide(L)' 'MKAWFTEGEDDPRITVVEVTPQDGYCWNNKHGNAIAFVKTAFGAAIGQTLDDSIEDTPSV' A
#
# COMPACT_ATOMS: atom_id res chain seq x y z
N MET A 1 6.10 15.76 -14.43
CA MET A 1 5.23 16.90 -14.79
C MET A 1 5.18 17.16 -16.28
N LYS A 2 6.30 17.45 -16.96
CA LYS A 2 6.33 17.84 -18.38
C LYS A 2 5.67 16.88 -19.40
N ALA A 3 5.53 15.59 -19.06
CA ALA A 3 4.81 14.62 -19.88
C ALA A 3 3.28 14.83 -19.92
N TRP A 4 2.71 15.45 -18.88
CA TRP A 4 1.27 15.69 -18.72
C TRP A 4 0.93 17.18 -18.73
N PHE A 5 1.83 18.01 -18.20
CA PHE A 5 1.71 19.46 -18.07
C PHE A 5 2.95 20.11 -18.71
N THR A 6 2.82 20.43 -19.98
CA THR A 6 3.92 20.84 -20.86
C THR A 6 4.58 22.15 -20.42
N GLU A 7 3.85 23.00 -19.70
CA GLU A 7 4.35 24.27 -19.17
C GLU A 7 5.02 24.11 -17.80
N GLY A 8 5.10 22.90 -17.26
CA GLY A 8 5.77 22.63 -15.99
C GLY A 8 4.86 22.88 -14.80
N GLU A 9 5.40 23.48 -13.74
CA GLU A 9 4.64 23.80 -12.51
C GLU A 9 3.61 24.91 -12.75
N ASP A 10 3.89 25.83 -13.67
CA ASP A 10 3.05 26.99 -14.00
C ASP A 10 1.90 26.68 -14.98
N ASP A 11 1.71 25.40 -15.37
CA ASP A 11 0.70 25.03 -16.36
C ASP A 11 -0.72 25.30 -15.81
N PRO A 12 -1.54 26.13 -16.48
CA PRO A 12 -2.83 26.58 -15.97
C PRO A 12 -3.87 25.47 -15.87
N ARG A 13 -3.57 24.27 -16.41
CA ARG A 13 -4.41 23.08 -16.29
C ARG A 13 -4.12 22.30 -15.00
N ILE A 14 -3.08 22.65 -14.25
CA ILE A 14 -2.77 22.03 -12.96
C ILE A 14 -3.79 22.49 -11.92
N THR A 15 -4.25 21.54 -11.12
CA THR A 15 -5.03 21.81 -9.90
C THR A 15 -4.43 20.96 -8.78
N VAL A 16 -4.14 21.59 -7.63
CA VAL A 16 -3.65 20.88 -6.44
C VAL A 16 -4.84 20.39 -5.63
N VAL A 17 -4.82 19.11 -5.27
CA VAL A 17 -5.81 18.50 -4.39
C VAL A 17 -5.12 18.12 -3.09
N GLU A 18 -5.57 18.71 -1.99
CA GLU A 18 -5.13 18.35 -0.65
C GLU A 18 -6.04 17.25 -0.09
N VAL A 19 -5.43 16.22 0.51
CA VAL A 19 -6.15 15.14 1.19
C VAL A 19 -5.59 15.01 2.60
N THR A 20 -6.44 15.26 3.60
CA THR A 20 -6.14 14.98 5.01
C THR A 20 -6.88 13.69 5.41
N PRO A 21 -6.21 12.53 5.49
CA PRO A 21 -6.85 11.32 5.96
C PRO A 21 -7.26 11.49 7.43
N GLN A 22 -8.46 11.02 7.79
CA GLN A 22 -8.95 11.06 9.18
C GLN A 22 -8.71 9.74 9.90
N ASP A 23 -8.84 8.62 9.18
CA ASP A 23 -8.60 7.26 9.68
C ASP A 23 -8.17 6.37 8.50
N GLY A 24 -7.55 5.22 8.79
CA GLY A 24 -7.20 4.23 7.79
C GLY A 24 -6.96 2.85 8.40
N TYR A 25 -7.19 1.81 7.61
CA TYR A 25 -6.77 0.45 7.92
C TYR A 25 -5.84 -0.03 6.81
N CYS A 26 -4.58 -0.23 7.14
CA CYS A 26 -3.58 -0.73 6.19
C CYS A 26 -3.25 -2.17 6.54
N TRP A 27 -3.41 -3.06 5.56
CA TRP A 27 -3.01 -4.45 5.65
C TRP A 27 -1.76 -4.67 4.80
N ASN A 28 -0.69 -5.18 5.40
CA ASN A 28 0.55 -5.46 4.68
C ASN A 28 1.18 -6.78 5.14
N ASN A 29 2.16 -7.26 4.38
CA ASN A 29 2.97 -8.42 4.76
C ASN A 29 4.17 -7.97 5.59
N LYS A 30 4.38 -8.59 6.76
CA LYS A 30 5.54 -8.35 7.64
C LYS A 30 6.86 -8.53 6.91
N HIS A 31 6.95 -9.51 6.01
CA HIS A 31 8.20 -9.89 5.33
C HIS A 31 8.10 -9.76 3.80
N GLY A 32 7.08 -9.06 3.30
CA GLY A 32 6.84 -8.87 1.87
C GLY A 32 6.22 -10.09 1.16
N ASN A 33 5.83 -9.88 -0.09
CA ASN A 33 4.93 -10.80 -0.81
C ASN A 33 5.51 -12.20 -1.06
N ALA A 34 6.82 -12.31 -1.29
CA ALA A 34 7.45 -13.61 -1.57
C ALA A 34 7.40 -14.53 -0.34
N ILE A 35 7.68 -14.00 0.86
CA ILE A 35 7.67 -14.78 2.09
C ILE A 35 6.25 -15.10 2.52
N ALA A 36 5.32 -14.14 2.38
CA ALA A 36 3.90 -14.37 2.61
C ALA A 36 3.35 -15.50 1.73
N PHE A 37 3.76 -15.54 0.45
CA PHE A 37 3.37 -16.61 -0.47
C PHE A 37 3.87 -17.98 -0.03
N VAL A 38 5.15 -18.11 0.34
CA VAL A 38 5.73 -19.39 0.81
C VAL A 38 5.02 -19.87 2.08
N LYS A 39 4.78 -18.96 3.04
CA LYS A 39 4.05 -19.29 4.29
C LYS A 39 2.63 -19.76 4.01
N THR A 40 1.93 -19.10 3.08
CA THR A 40 0.57 -19.48 2.68
C THR A 40 0.55 -20.85 2.01
N ALA A 41 1.46 -21.10 1.06
CA ALA A 41 1.54 -22.38 0.35
C ALA A 41 1.86 -23.55 1.29
N PHE A 42 2.83 -23.35 2.20
CA PHE A 42 3.19 -24.35 3.19
C PHE A 42 2.06 -24.59 4.20
N GLY A 43 1.46 -23.52 4.72
CA GLY A 43 0.31 -23.58 5.63
C GLY A 43 -0.87 -24.34 5.03
N ALA A 44 -1.20 -24.08 3.77
CA ALA A 44 -2.24 -24.82 3.04
C ALA A 44 -1.90 -26.32 2.90
N ALA A 45 -0.64 -26.67 2.70
CA ALA A 45 -0.21 -28.06 2.58
C ALA A 45 -0.28 -28.83 3.91
N ILE A 46 -0.02 -28.17 5.05
CA ILE A 46 0.00 -28.80 6.38
C ILE A 46 -1.26 -28.55 7.21
N GLY A 47 -2.24 -27.81 6.67
CA GLY A 47 -3.47 -27.44 7.37
C GLY A 47 -3.27 -26.47 8.54
N GLN A 48 -2.25 -25.60 8.47
CA GLN A 48 -1.96 -24.61 9.50
C GLN A 48 -2.01 -23.19 8.93
N THR A 49 -2.45 -22.23 9.74
CA THR A 49 -2.38 -20.81 9.40
C THR A 49 -1.01 -20.26 9.81
N LEU A 50 -0.18 -19.94 8.82
CA LEU A 50 1.10 -19.25 9.04
C LEU A 50 0.93 -17.78 8.67
N ASP A 51 0.53 -16.98 9.65
CA ASP A 51 0.19 -15.57 9.45
C ASP A 51 1.44 -14.70 9.23
N ASP A 52 1.46 -13.98 8.11
CA ASP A 52 2.45 -12.96 7.80
C ASP A 52 1.87 -11.55 7.76
N SER A 53 0.60 -11.38 8.14
CA SER A 53 -0.05 -10.09 8.13
C SER A 53 0.37 -9.19 9.28
N ILE A 54 0.57 -7.92 8.96
CA ILE A 54 0.48 -6.82 9.93
C ILE A 54 -0.70 -5.91 9.58
N GLU A 55 -1.55 -5.69 10.58
CA GLU A 55 -2.52 -4.59 10.59
C GLU A 55 -1.84 -3.36 11.19
N ASP A 56 -1.93 -2.24 10.49
CA ASP A 56 -1.51 -0.96 11.03
C ASP A 56 -2.63 0.07 10.89
N THR A 57 -2.82 0.83 11.96
CA THR A 57 -3.76 1.94 12.01
C THR A 57 -2.91 3.21 12.09
N PRO A 58 -2.71 3.94 10.97
CA PRO A 58 -1.99 5.20 11.02
C PRO A 58 -2.69 6.14 12.00
N SER A 59 -1.97 6.57 13.03
CA SER A 59 -2.44 7.64 13.92
C SER A 59 -2.30 8.97 13.17
N VAL A 60 -3.40 9.72 13.07
CA VAL A 60 -3.42 11.08 12.50
C VAL A 60 -2.67 12.09 13.34
#